data_AF-A0A7W1TG48-F1
#
_entry.id   AF-A0A7W1TG48-F1
#
_cell.length_a   1.000
_cell.length_b   1.000
_cell.length_c   1.000
_cell.angle_alpha   90.00
_cell.angle_beta   90.00
_cell.angle_gamma   90.00
#
_symmetry.space_group_name_H-M   'P 1'
#
loop_
_entity.id
_entity.type
_entity.pdbx_description
1 polymer ?
#
loop_
_entity_poly.entity_id
_entity_poly.type
_entity_poly.pdbx_seq_one_letter_code
_entity_poly.pdbx_strand_id
1 'polypeptide(L)'
;EYAVDAALPPYPAVADACAVIRAAGGVAILAHPGMYTTIGTVRELMALGCDGLETNHPNLDPTLASQLAAAAEQHGWLASSGADLHYLGARKPGNWCQDTPAALRLRERLGLAA
;
A
#
# COMPACT_ATOMS: atom_id res chain seq x y z
N GLU A 1 19.02 -22.51 3.41
CA GLU A 1 19.72 -21.42 4.09
C GLU A 1 19.11 -20.14 3.57
N TYR A 2 18.28 -19.47 4.38
CA TYR A 2 17.66 -18.22 3.94
C TYR A 2 18.72 -17.12 4.08
N ALA A 3 19.01 -16.41 3.00
CA ALA A 3 19.90 -15.26 3.06
C ALA A 3 19.40 -14.30 4.14
N VAL A 4 20.27 -13.95 5.09
CA VAL A 4 20.01 -12.85 6.01
C VAL A 4 20.06 -11.54 5.22
N ASP A 5 19.20 -10.58 5.54
CA ASP A 5 19.04 -9.31 4.79
C ASP A 5 20.37 -8.59 4.51
N ALA A 6 21.38 -8.75 5.37
CA ALA A 6 22.71 -8.17 5.23
C ALA A 6 23.52 -8.71 4.02
N ALA A 7 23.14 -9.86 3.44
CA ALA A 7 23.81 -10.45 2.29
C ALA A 7 23.12 -10.11 0.95
N LEU A 8 21.95 -9.47 1.00
CA LEU A 8 21.23 -9.05 -0.19
C LEU A 8 21.79 -7.73 -0.71
N PRO A 9 21.76 -7.48 -2.04
CA PRO A 9 22.02 -6.15 -2.56
C PRO A 9 21.06 -5.15 -1.91
N PRO A 10 21.48 -3.90 -1.68
CA PRO A 10 20.60 -2.89 -1.10
C PRO A 10 19.35 -2.76 -1.97
N TYR A 11 18.18 -2.68 -1.32
CA TYR A 11 16.95 -2.37 -2.02
C TYR A 11 17.05 -0.99 -2.70
N PRO A 12 16.38 -0.80 -3.85
CA PRO A 12 16.33 0.50 -4.50
C PRO A 12 15.68 1.54 -3.58
N ALA A 13 16.00 2.82 -3.80
CA ALA A 13 15.32 3.90 -3.12
C ALA A 13 13.82 3.89 -3.48
N VAL A 14 12.98 4.34 -2.55
CA VAL A 14 11.51 4.38 -2.75
C VAL A 14 11.15 5.17 -4.00
N ALA A 15 11.82 6.30 -4.24
CA ALA A 15 11.58 7.13 -5.42
C ALA A 15 11.88 6.38 -6.74
N ASP A 16 12.95 5.59 -6.79
CA ASP A 16 13.33 4.80 -7.96
C ASP A 16 12.31 3.68 -8.21
N ALA A 17 11.91 2.97 -7.16
CA ALA A 17 10.88 1.93 -7.24
C ALA A 17 9.55 2.52 -7.76
N CYS A 18 9.13 3.67 -7.24
CA CYS A 18 7.92 4.35 -7.68
C CYS A 18 8.03 4.83 -9.15
N ALA A 19 9.19 5.35 -9.55
CA ALA A 19 9.43 5.79 -10.92
C ALA A 19 9.34 4.63 -11.92
N VAL A 20 9.93 3.46 -11.59
CA VAL A 20 9.85 2.26 -12.43
C VAL A 20 8.41 1.76 -12.56
N ILE A 21 7.66 1.68 -11.46
CA ILE A 21 6.25 1.26 -11.49
C ILE A 21 5.43 2.16 -12.40
N ARG A 22 5.57 3.50 -12.27
CA ARG A 22 4.85 4.45 -13.12
C ARG A 22 5.30 4.40 -14.58
N ALA A 23 6.60 4.22 -14.85
CA ALA A 23 7.12 4.10 -16.22
C ALA A 23 6.54 2.87 -16.95
N ALA A 24 6.21 1.81 -16.20
CA ALA A 24 5.49 0.64 -16.71
C ALA A 24 3.97 0.84 -16.85
N GLY A 25 3.45 2.05 -16.58
CA GLY A 25 2.01 2.36 -16.58
C GLY A 25 1.26 1.92 -15.32
N GLY A 26 1.99 1.49 -14.28
CA GLY A 26 1.43 1.05 -13.01
C GLY A 26 1.15 2.19 -12.03
N VAL A 27 0.68 1.80 -10.84
CA VAL A 27 0.40 2.68 -9.70
C VAL A 27 1.24 2.22 -8.51
N ALA A 28 2.05 3.10 -7.94
CA ALA A 28 2.92 2.79 -6.82
C ALA A 28 2.16 2.92 -5.49
N ILE A 29 1.98 1.81 -4.78
CA ILE A 29 1.23 1.73 -3.53
C ILE A 29 2.18 1.35 -2.39
N LEU A 30 2.16 2.13 -1.30
CA LEU A 30 2.86 1.78 -0.06
C LEU A 30 2.13 0.65 0.67
N ALA A 31 2.67 -0.56 0.62
CA ALA A 31 2.06 -1.76 1.20
C ALA A 31 2.17 -1.78 2.73
N HIS A 32 1.09 -2.24 3.40
CA HIS A 32 0.92 -2.49 4.84
C HIS A 32 1.79 -1.62 5.77
N PRO A 33 1.73 -0.27 5.68
CA PRO A 33 2.65 0.59 6.43
C PRO A 33 2.53 0.44 7.95
N GLY A 34 1.35 0.06 8.46
CA GLY A 34 1.15 -0.20 9.88
C GLY A 34 1.93 -1.38 10.46
N MET A 35 2.62 -2.17 9.63
CA MET A 35 3.46 -3.27 10.07
C MET A 35 4.88 -2.85 10.47
N TYR A 36 5.38 -1.74 9.94
CA TYR A 36 6.80 -1.39 10.04
C TYR A 36 7.05 0.11 10.27
N THR A 37 6.01 0.94 10.28
CA THR A 37 6.22 2.39 10.36
C THR A 37 5.07 3.15 11.04
N THR A 38 5.26 4.45 11.25
CA THR A 38 4.30 5.36 11.88
C THR A 38 3.59 6.23 10.84
N ILE A 39 2.47 6.85 11.20
CA ILE A 39 1.77 7.80 10.30
C ILE A 39 2.66 8.98 9.87
N GLY A 40 3.59 9.44 10.72
CA GLY A 40 4.53 10.49 10.36
C GLY A 40 5.43 10.07 9.21
N THR A 41 6.05 8.89 9.33
CA THR A 41 6.92 8.31 8.31
C THR A 41 6.15 7.92 7.04
N VAL A 42 4.87 7.50 7.16
CA VAL A 42 4.01 7.29 5.97
C VAL A 42 3.95 8.55 5.13
N ARG A 43 3.79 9.73 5.72
CA ARG A 43 3.73 10.99 4.97
C ARG A 43 5.05 11.28 4.26
N GLU A 44 6.18 10.99 4.89
CA GLU A 44 7.50 11.12 4.28
C GLU A 44 7.67 10.18 3.09
N LEU A 45 7.27 8.91 3.23
CA LEU A 45 7.32 7.92 2.16
C LEU A 45 6.39 8.28 0.99
N MET A 46 5.18 8.75 1.28
CA MET A 46 4.24 9.27 0.27
C MET A 46 4.86 10.43 -0.51
N ALA A 47 5.60 11.33 0.16
CA ALA A 47 6.29 12.44 -0.49
C ALA A 47 7.45 12.02 -1.40
N LEU A 48 7.96 10.78 -1.28
CA LEU A 48 8.97 10.23 -2.19
C LEU A 48 8.38 9.72 -3.52
N GLY A 49 7.05 9.79 -3.68
CA GLY A 49 6.37 9.56 -4.94
C GLY A 49 5.52 8.29 -4.98
N CYS A 50 5.06 7.75 -3.86
CA CYS A 50 3.96 6.79 -3.89
C CYS A 50 2.66 7.48 -4.34
N ASP A 51 1.85 6.81 -5.14
CA ASP A 51 0.55 7.29 -5.60
C ASP A 51 -0.56 7.02 -4.56
N GLY A 52 -0.34 6.01 -3.71
CA GLY A 52 -1.28 5.62 -2.67
C GLY A 52 -0.65 4.74 -1.60
N LEU A 53 -1.50 4.25 -0.70
CA LEU A 53 -1.13 3.39 0.41
C LEU A 53 -2.21 2.34 0.70
N GLU A 54 -1.82 1.27 1.38
CA GLU A 54 -2.75 0.29 1.89
C GLU A 54 -3.39 0.77 3.21
N THR A 55 -4.72 0.78 3.22
CA THR A 55 -5.54 1.28 4.35
C THR A 55 -6.37 0.16 5.00
N ASN A 56 -6.40 -1.02 4.39
CA ASN A 56 -7.12 -2.17 4.90
C ASN A 56 -6.30 -3.45 4.70
N HIS A 57 -5.85 -4.03 5.81
CA HIS A 57 -4.96 -5.19 5.86
C HIS A 57 -5.21 -5.98 7.16
N PRO A 58 -5.09 -7.33 7.18
CA PRO A 58 -5.39 -8.18 8.33
C PRO A 58 -4.68 -7.80 9.63
N ASN A 59 -3.45 -7.32 9.52
CA ASN A 59 -2.61 -6.99 10.66
C ASN A 59 -2.59 -5.48 10.96
N LEU A 60 -3.42 -4.70 10.27
CA LEU A 60 -3.49 -3.27 10.50
C LEU A 60 -4.40 -2.98 11.70
N ASP A 61 -3.86 -2.29 12.70
CA ASP A 61 -4.66 -1.82 13.83
C ASP A 61 -5.84 -0.96 13.34
N PRO A 62 -7.07 -1.16 13.85
CA PRO A 62 -8.25 -0.42 13.38
C PRO A 62 -8.16 1.12 13.55
N THR A 63 -7.47 1.59 14.59
CA THR A 63 -7.27 3.03 14.82
C THR A 63 -6.33 3.60 13.76
N LEU A 64 -5.21 2.91 13.50
CA LEU A 64 -4.28 3.30 12.46
C LEU A 64 -4.92 3.18 11.06
N ALA A 65 -5.72 2.14 10.80
CA ALA A 65 -6.48 2.01 9.55
C ALA A 65 -7.36 3.24 9.29
N SER A 66 -8.10 3.68 10.31
CA SER A 66 -8.95 4.87 10.23
C SER A 66 -8.14 6.15 9.97
N GLN A 67 -6.97 6.28 10.62
CA GLN A 67 -6.06 7.42 10.39
C GLN A 67 -5.48 7.44 8.97
N LEU A 68 -5.06 6.29 8.45
CA LEU A 68 -4.51 6.16 7.10
C LEU A 68 -5.58 6.41 6.04
N ALA A 69 -6.80 5.91 6.23
CA ALA A 69 -7.94 6.17 5.35
C ALA A 69 -8.29 7.66 5.32
N ALA A 70 -8.37 8.32 6.48
CA ALA A 70 -8.61 9.76 6.56
C ALA A 70 -7.50 10.57 5.89
N ALA A 71 -6.24 10.19 6.09
CA ALA A 71 -5.11 10.85 5.42
C ALA A 71 -5.17 10.67 3.89
N ALA A 72 -5.54 9.49 3.41
CA ALA A 72 -5.70 9.23 1.98
C ALA A 72 -6.77 10.15 1.35
N GLU A 73 -7.91 10.30 2.01
CA GLU A 73 -8.97 11.21 1.55
C GLU A 73 -8.52 12.67 1.56
N GLN A 74 -7.90 13.12 2.65
CA GLN A 74 -7.44 14.50 2.82
C GLN A 74 -6.39 14.91 1.78
N HIS A 75 -5.47 14.01 1.45
CA HIS A 75 -4.38 14.29 0.52
C HIS A 75 -4.67 13.87 -0.92
N GLY A 76 -5.83 13.24 -1.18
CA GLY A 76 -6.18 12.71 -2.49
C GLY A 76 -5.34 11.50 -2.91
N TRP A 77 -4.72 10.80 -1.96
CA TRP A 77 -3.97 9.57 -2.22
C TRP A 77 -4.91 8.42 -2.55
N LEU A 78 -4.40 7.48 -3.35
CA LEU A 78 -5.12 6.25 -3.65
C LEU A 78 -5.08 5.31 -2.44
N ALA A 79 -6.16 4.55 -2.25
CA ALA A 79 -6.26 3.59 -1.15
C ALA A 79 -6.36 2.17 -1.71
N SER A 80 -5.51 1.26 -1.23
CA SER A 80 -5.57 -0.18 -1.56
C SER A 80 -5.96 -1.04 -0.36
N SER A 81 -6.28 -2.30 -0.64
CA SER A 81 -6.51 -3.34 0.36
C SER A 81 -5.90 -4.65 -0.09
N GLY A 82 -5.46 -5.47 0.86
CA GLY A 82 -4.80 -6.72 0.59
C GLY A 82 -4.81 -7.66 1.79
N ALA A 83 -4.91 -8.96 1.51
CA ALA A 83 -4.87 -10.01 2.53
C ALA A 83 -3.45 -10.43 2.92
N ASP A 84 -2.46 -10.04 2.09
CA ASP A 84 -1.07 -10.48 2.15
C ASP A 84 -0.94 -12.00 2.43
N LEU A 85 -1.62 -12.77 1.57
CA LEU A 85 -1.87 -14.19 1.80
C LEU A 85 -0.65 -15.02 1.43
N HIS A 86 0.01 -15.61 2.42
CA HIS A 86 1.16 -16.49 2.24
C HIS A 86 0.81 -17.99 2.19
N TYR A 87 -0.33 -18.38 2.77
CA TYR A 87 -0.86 -19.75 2.76
C TYR A 87 -2.38 -19.73 2.96
N LEU A 88 -3.07 -20.72 2.40
CA LEU A 88 -4.52 -20.89 2.61
C LEU A 88 -4.79 -21.27 4.06
N GLY A 89 -5.75 -20.58 4.70
CA GLY A 89 -6.10 -20.81 6.10
C GLY A 89 -7.30 -19.95 6.53
N ALA A 90 -7.20 -19.32 7.70
CA ALA A 90 -8.22 -18.37 8.16
C ALA A 90 -8.36 -17.16 7.22
N ARG A 91 -7.26 -16.75 6.56
CA ARG A 91 -7.25 -15.73 5.51
C ARG A 91 -7.63 -16.35 4.17
N LYS A 92 -8.46 -15.66 3.39
CA LYS A 92 -8.86 -16.06 2.03
C LYS A 92 -8.70 -14.88 1.06
N PRO A 93 -8.43 -15.14 -0.24
CA PRO A 93 -8.46 -14.11 -1.26
C PRO A 93 -9.79 -13.34 -1.22
N GLY A 94 -9.71 -12.01 -1.27
CA GLY A 94 -10.88 -11.13 -1.26
C GLY A 94 -11.48 -10.81 0.11
N ASN A 95 -11.01 -11.42 1.20
CA ASN A 95 -11.48 -11.07 2.56
C ASN A 95 -11.17 -9.63 2.97
N TRP A 96 -10.13 -9.02 2.37
CA TRP A 96 -9.78 -7.62 2.54
C TRP A 96 -10.01 -6.92 1.20
N CYS A 97 -11.16 -6.28 1.12
CA CYS A 97 -11.54 -5.38 0.06
C CYS A 97 -12.02 -4.08 0.71
N GLN A 98 -12.05 -3.00 -0.06
CA GLN A 98 -12.68 -1.77 0.40
C GLN A 98 -13.37 -1.08 -0.77
N ASP A 99 -14.46 -0.42 -0.47
CA ASP A 99 -15.33 0.33 -1.38
C ASP A 99 -15.32 1.83 -1.07
N THR A 100 -14.29 2.30 -0.37
CA THR A 100 -14.09 3.73 -0.07
C THR A 100 -13.93 4.53 -1.37
N PRO A 101 -14.30 5.84 -1.39
CA PRO A 101 -14.07 6.68 -2.56
C PRO A 101 -12.61 6.67 -3.05
N ALA A 102 -11.65 6.62 -2.12
CA ALA A 102 -10.23 6.51 -2.45
C ALA A 102 -9.87 5.19 -3.15
N ALA A 103 -10.54 4.08 -2.84
CA ALA A 103 -10.35 2.81 -3.52
C ALA A 103 -11.06 2.74 -4.88
N LEU A 104 -12.19 3.44 -5.05
CA LEU A 104 -12.81 3.61 -6.35
C LEU A 104 -11.90 4.39 -7.31
N ARG A 105 -11.24 5.46 -6.84
CA ARG A 105 -10.23 6.20 -7.62
C ARG A 105 -9.08 5.32 -8.08
N LEU A 106 -8.64 4.36 -7.26
CA LEU A 106 -7.61 3.40 -7.65
C LEU A 106 -8.08 2.54 -8.83
N ARG A 107 -9.33 2.05 -8.79
CA ARG A 107 -9.91 1.28 -9.89
C ARG A 107 -10.02 2.11 -11.17
N GLU A 108 -10.48 3.34 -11.07
CA GLU A 108 -10.51 4.29 -12.20
C GLU A 108 -9.11 4.51 -12.77
N ARG A 109 -8.11 4.74 -11.90
CA ARG A 109 -6.72 4.93 -12.31
C ARG A 109 -6.15 3.73 -13.06
N LEU A 110 -6.59 2.52 -12.70
CA LEU A 110 -6.21 1.26 -13.34
C LEU A 110 -7.09 0.90 -14.55
N GLY A 111 -8.09 1.71 -14.91
CA GLY A 111 -9.03 1.40 -16.00
C GLY A 111 -9.96 0.22 -15.70
N LEU A 112 -10.23 -0.05 -14.41
CA LEU A 112 -11.08 -1.13 -13.90
C LEU A 112 -12.45 -0.64 -13.38
N ALA A 113 -12.76 0.63 -13.63
CA ALA A 113 -14.10 1.17 -13.38
C ALA A 113 -15.07 0.63 -14.44
N ALA A 114 -16.23 0.14 -14.00
CA ALA A 114 -17.31 -0.31 -14.87
C ALA A 114 -18.10 0.90 -15.40
#